data_AF-A0A7S0HA36-F1
#
_entry.id   AF-A0A7S0HA36-F1
#
_cell.length_a   1.000
_cell.length_b   1.000
_cell.length_c   1.000
_cell.angle_alpha   90.00
_cell.angle_beta   90.00
_cell.angle_gamma   90.00
#
_symmetry.space_group_name_H-M   'P 1'
#
loop_
_entity.id
_entity.type
_entity.pdbx_description
1 polymer ?
#
loop_
_entity_poly.entity_id
_entity_poly.type
_entity_poly.pdbx_seq_one_letter_code
_entity_poly.pdbx_strand_id
1 'polypeptide(L)'
;SYAPFVLLLIALISFIPHIVTGPNYDGGQGTRFPGAFYLSTYTEKSYAPFVLSVTLMLILTFSLGPTYRYYVKRWYAKQREARDAAAAGDQNVNWIEDEFEGQYGRAQFDYVDENAVDRIEYDPPTNTRFNRWGVGLSIFLMTVVLGVSGIVTFYMQRAARESGGNALASFCIAVFVAGLGFAWEYLCYLLTKIEKWAYWTDYWRSTTVKVLLFKILNIFTVFLVKRIEYQADVSEDDCQLRDLGNQFLLLIAFNTLATFANLGYVLFFTDKEAERTPDGPREFILATEYVEIVYRQFLLGLGFLVMPMIVLFGLAANIIEYWLDKYRMLRVCNKPGQTKSAFSGVLAFYFFLSALFILLSFPNGAVFVLAGSYGLSDDPTCYIYQ
;
A
#
# COMPACT_ATOMS: atom_id res chain seq x y z
N SER A 1 -3.95 -12.06 13.81
CA SER A 1 -3.43 -10.83 13.18
C SER A 1 -3.78 -9.67 14.08
N TYR A 2 -2.81 -8.85 14.50
CA TYR A 2 -3.06 -7.64 15.31
C TYR A 2 -3.34 -6.39 14.45
N ALA A 3 -3.15 -6.48 13.13
CA ALA A 3 -3.36 -5.35 12.22
C ALA A 3 -4.78 -4.75 12.29
N PRO A 4 -5.87 -5.53 12.38
CA PRO A 4 -7.22 -4.98 12.53
C PRO A 4 -7.40 -4.21 13.84
N PHE A 5 -6.74 -4.64 14.93
CA PHE A 5 -6.77 -3.94 16.21
C PHE A 5 -6.02 -2.62 16.16
N VAL A 6 -4.86 -2.58 15.51
CA VAL A 6 -4.12 -1.32 15.35
C VAL A 6 -4.90 -0.35 14.47
N LEU A 7 -5.49 -0.83 13.39
CA LEU A 7 -6.37 -0.02 12.53
C LEU A 7 -7.60 0.50 13.26
N LEU A 8 -8.25 -0.35 14.06
CA LEU A 8 -9.36 0.05 14.91
C LEU A 8 -8.92 1.12 15.91
N LEU A 9 -7.75 0.96 16.52
CA LEU A 9 -7.20 1.93 17.44
C LEU A 9 -6.94 3.26 16.74
N ILE A 10 -6.28 3.26 15.57
CA ILE A 10 -6.10 4.45 14.73
C ILE A 10 -7.45 5.08 14.37
N ALA A 11 -8.45 4.28 14.00
CA ALA A 11 -9.81 4.75 13.70
C ALA A 11 -10.46 5.43 14.92
N LEU A 12 -10.35 4.84 16.10
CA LEU A 12 -10.86 5.44 17.33
C LEU A 12 -10.15 6.76 17.66
N ILE A 13 -8.82 6.80 17.50
CA ILE A 13 -8.03 8.02 17.70
C ILE A 13 -8.42 9.12 16.70
N SER A 14 -8.62 8.75 15.42
CA SER A 14 -9.06 9.67 14.37
C SER A 14 -10.45 10.26 14.63
N PHE A 15 -11.24 9.60 15.46
CA PHE A 15 -12.60 10.01 15.79
C PHE A 15 -12.68 10.93 17.02
N ILE A 16 -11.59 11.04 17.81
CA ILE A 16 -11.54 11.92 18.99
C ILE A 16 -11.90 13.37 18.65
N PRO A 17 -11.34 14.00 17.60
CA PRO A 17 -11.69 15.38 17.25
C PRO A 17 -13.18 15.55 16.97
N HIS A 18 -13.80 14.59 16.27
CA HIS A 18 -15.23 14.59 15.95
C HIS A 18 -16.13 14.42 17.20
N ILE A 19 -15.73 13.62 18.18
CA ILE A 19 -16.49 13.46 19.44
C ILE A 19 -16.41 14.75 20.27
N VAL A 20 -15.23 15.34 20.39
CA VAL A 20 -14.96 16.45 21.33
C VAL A 20 -15.68 17.72 20.91
N THR A 21 -15.75 18.02 19.61
CA THR A 21 -16.28 19.31 19.18
C THR A 21 -17.78 19.36 19.02
N GLY A 22 -18.45 18.20 18.89
CA GLY A 22 -19.82 18.16 18.41
C GLY A 22 -19.96 18.86 17.05
N PRO A 23 -21.06 18.66 16.32
CA PRO A 23 -21.41 19.60 15.28
C PRO A 23 -21.79 20.92 15.98
N ASN A 24 -20.99 21.98 15.81
CA ASN A 24 -21.46 23.33 16.10
C ASN A 24 -22.61 23.62 15.13
N TYR A 25 -23.81 23.23 15.53
CA TYR A 25 -25.09 23.61 14.96
C TYR A 25 -25.37 25.06 15.36
N ASP A 26 -24.49 25.98 14.97
CA ASP A 26 -24.82 27.40 15.07
C ASP A 26 -25.89 27.65 13.98
N GLY A 27 -27.13 27.71 14.45
CA GLY A 27 -28.34 27.42 13.69
C GLY A 27 -28.48 28.18 12.38
N GLY A 28 -28.74 27.44 11.30
CA GLY A 28 -29.39 28.00 10.10
C GLY A 28 -29.02 27.31 8.79
N GLN A 29 -27.78 26.88 8.63
CA GLN A 29 -27.33 26.20 7.42
C GLN A 29 -26.69 24.87 7.81
N GLY A 30 -27.53 23.87 8.05
CA GLY A 30 -27.05 22.52 8.31
C GLY A 30 -26.09 22.11 7.21
N THR A 31 -24.82 21.90 7.56
CA THR A 31 -23.83 21.31 6.66
C THR A 31 -24.39 19.97 6.22
N ARG A 32 -24.95 19.94 5.01
CA ARG A 32 -25.52 18.71 4.46
C ARG A 32 -24.40 17.68 4.44
N PHE A 33 -24.67 16.51 5.00
CA PHE A 33 -23.87 15.31 4.75
C PHE A 33 -23.60 15.24 3.24
N PRO A 34 -22.34 15.25 2.77
CA PRO A 34 -21.11 14.73 3.40
C PRO A 34 -20.12 15.77 3.96
N GLY A 35 -20.48 17.04 4.12
CA GLY A 35 -19.54 18.11 4.52
C GLY A 35 -18.82 17.87 5.86
N ALA A 36 -19.47 17.24 6.83
CA ALA A 36 -18.93 16.97 8.18
C ALA A 36 -17.74 15.99 8.23
N PHE A 37 -17.33 15.44 7.09
CA PHE A 37 -16.22 14.49 7.00
C PHE A 37 -14.85 15.13 6.75
N TYR A 38 -14.83 16.43 6.44
CA TYR A 38 -13.64 17.12 6.00
C TYR A 38 -12.96 17.90 7.13
N LEU A 39 -11.65 18.08 7.02
CA LEU A 39 -10.89 18.88 7.99
C LEU A 39 -11.35 20.35 8.02
N SER A 40 -11.94 20.87 6.93
CA SER A 40 -12.43 22.26 6.86
C SER A 40 -13.64 22.56 7.76
N THR A 41 -14.27 21.54 8.38
CA THR A 41 -15.41 21.76 9.29
C THR A 41 -15.01 21.88 10.77
N TYR A 42 -13.71 21.92 11.06
CA TYR A 42 -13.19 21.87 12.40
C TYR A 42 -13.02 23.27 13.00
N THR A 43 -13.40 23.44 14.26
CA THR A 43 -13.26 24.72 14.98
C THR A 43 -11.85 24.85 15.58
N GLU A 44 -11.41 26.05 15.94
CA GLU A 44 -10.12 26.28 16.62
C GLU A 44 -9.93 25.34 17.85
N LYS A 45 -11.00 25.07 18.59
CA LYS A 45 -11.00 24.17 19.75
C LYS A 45 -10.62 22.72 19.42
N SER A 46 -10.81 22.30 18.18
CA SER A 46 -10.50 20.94 17.71
C SER A 46 -9.03 20.74 17.31
N TYR A 47 -8.27 21.83 17.17
CA TYR A 47 -6.91 21.78 16.64
C TYR A 47 -6.01 20.88 17.48
N ALA A 48 -5.97 21.10 18.79
CA ALA A 48 -5.12 20.31 19.68
C ALA A 48 -5.47 18.81 19.65
N PRO A 49 -6.76 18.39 19.76
CA PRO A 49 -7.17 17.01 19.52
C PRO A 49 -6.74 16.47 18.14
N PHE A 50 -6.86 17.28 17.09
CA PHE A 50 -6.45 16.89 15.74
C PHE A 50 -4.93 16.67 15.66
N VAL A 51 -4.11 17.62 16.11
CA VAL A 51 -2.64 17.47 16.16
C VAL A 51 -2.22 16.24 16.96
N LEU A 52 -2.85 16.02 18.12
CA LEU A 52 -2.59 14.84 18.93
C LEU A 52 -2.92 13.55 18.16
N SER A 53 -4.06 13.51 17.47
CA SER A 53 -4.47 12.34 16.68
C SER A 53 -3.53 12.05 15.51
N VAL A 54 -3.09 13.08 14.78
CA VAL A 54 -2.07 12.97 13.71
C VAL A 54 -0.74 12.48 14.25
N THR A 55 -0.27 13.08 15.35
CA THR A 55 1.00 12.71 15.99
C THR A 55 0.99 11.25 16.41
N LEU A 56 -0.10 10.82 17.06
CA LEU A 56 -0.23 9.46 17.54
C LEU A 56 -0.36 8.47 16.39
N MET A 57 -1.09 8.81 15.31
CA MET A 57 -1.13 8.00 14.09
C MET A 57 0.27 7.81 13.50
N LEU A 58 1.08 8.87 13.40
CA LEU A 58 2.45 8.78 12.90
C LEU A 58 3.32 7.88 13.78
N ILE A 59 3.25 8.01 15.11
CA ILE A 59 3.97 7.14 16.06
C ILE A 59 3.56 5.68 15.87
N LEU A 60 2.27 5.41 15.70
CA LEU A 60 1.78 4.05 15.44
C LEU A 60 2.31 3.52 14.11
N THR A 61 2.26 4.30 13.03
CA THR A 61 2.79 3.89 11.73
C THR A 61 4.30 3.61 11.78
N PHE A 62 5.09 4.47 12.46
CA PHE A 62 6.53 4.24 12.65
C PHE A 62 6.84 3.01 13.50
N SER A 63 6.04 2.74 14.55
CA SER A 63 6.26 1.62 15.47
C SER A 63 5.75 0.28 14.96
N LEU A 64 4.79 0.26 14.04
CA LEU A 64 4.17 -0.97 13.53
C LEU A 64 5.20 -1.90 12.88
N GLY A 65 6.09 -1.37 12.05
CA GLY A 65 7.15 -2.11 11.38
C GLY A 65 8.12 -2.83 12.36
N PRO A 66 8.81 -2.08 13.24
CA PRO A 66 9.67 -2.66 14.27
C PRO A 66 8.95 -3.65 15.18
N THR A 67 7.72 -3.33 15.60
CA THR A 67 6.90 -4.20 16.45
C THR A 67 6.58 -5.51 15.75
N TYR A 68 6.10 -5.45 14.51
CA TYR A 68 5.85 -6.64 13.69
C TYR A 68 7.11 -7.51 13.55
N ARG A 69 8.26 -6.89 13.24
CA ARG A 69 9.54 -7.59 13.13
C ARG A 69 9.94 -8.29 14.43
N TYR A 70 9.76 -7.63 15.57
CA TYR A 70 10.03 -8.21 16.88
C TYR A 70 9.14 -9.43 17.15
N TYR A 71 7.83 -9.30 16.93
CA TYR A 71 6.86 -10.41 17.13
C TYR A 71 7.16 -11.61 16.23
N VAL A 72 7.43 -11.36 14.95
CA VAL A 72 7.74 -12.42 14.00
C VAL A 72 9.02 -13.15 14.41
N LYS A 73 10.09 -12.42 14.75
CA LYS A 73 11.33 -13.03 15.26
C LYS A 73 11.09 -13.90 16.48
N ARG A 74 10.31 -13.41 17.45
CA ARG A 74 9.97 -14.15 18.68
C ARG A 74 9.14 -15.40 18.38
N TRP A 75 8.20 -15.32 17.44
CA TRP A 75 7.40 -16.47 17.03
C TRP A 75 8.26 -17.56 16.38
N TYR A 76 9.15 -17.19 15.44
CA TYR A 76 10.08 -18.14 14.82
C TYR A 76 11.09 -18.72 15.82
N ALA A 77 11.56 -17.93 16.80
CA ALA A 77 12.42 -18.42 17.87
C ALA A 77 11.70 -19.50 18.71
N LYS A 78 10.46 -19.25 19.12
CA LYS A 78 9.65 -20.22 19.88
C LYS A 78 9.38 -21.49 19.08
N GLN A 79 9.12 -21.37 17.78
CA GLN A 79 8.95 -22.54 16.90
C GLN A 79 10.25 -23.34 16.76
N ARG A 80 11.41 -22.67 16.73
CA ARG A 80 12.71 -23.34 16.71
C ARG A 80 12.97 -24.06 18.03
N GLU A 81 12.79 -23.40 19.17
CA GLU A 81 12.92 -24.01 20.49
C GLU A 81 12.01 -25.23 20.67
N ALA A 82 10.75 -25.15 20.22
CA ALA A 82 9.82 -26.28 20.27
C ALA A 82 10.27 -27.47 19.40
N ARG A 83 10.89 -27.18 18.25
CA ARG A 83 11.47 -28.21 17.37
C ARG A 83 12.72 -28.83 17.98
N ASP A 84 13.63 -27.99 18.51
CA ASP A 84 14.86 -28.44 19.15
C ASP A 84 14.55 -29.28 20.40
N ALA A 85 13.52 -28.90 21.17
CA ALA A 85 13.04 -29.68 22.32
C ALA A 85 12.39 -31.01 21.91
N ALA A 86 11.62 -31.04 20.82
CA ALA A 86 11.08 -32.28 20.28
C ALA A 86 12.20 -33.22 19.78
N ALA A 87 13.22 -32.65 19.12
CA ALA A 87 14.40 -33.40 18.65
C ALA A 87 15.26 -33.93 19.81
N ALA A 88 15.36 -33.18 20.93
CA ALA A 88 16.13 -33.60 22.10
C ALA A 88 15.41 -34.63 22.99
N GLY A 89 14.07 -34.66 22.95
CA GLY A 89 13.24 -35.52 23.80
C GLY A 89 12.90 -36.89 23.23
N ASP A 90 13.13 -37.11 21.94
CA ASP A 90 12.73 -38.33 21.24
C ASP A 90 13.98 -39.00 20.60
N GLN A 91 14.37 -40.16 21.12
CA GLN A 91 15.51 -40.95 20.60
C GLN A 91 15.19 -41.65 19.28
N ASN A 92 13.95 -41.52 18.77
CA ASN A 92 13.47 -42.12 17.52
C ASN A 92 13.19 -41.08 16.42
N VAL A 93 13.85 -39.91 16.43
CA VAL A 93 13.63 -38.77 15.51
C VAL A 93 14.13 -39.01 14.08
N ASN A 94 14.63 -40.20 13.74
CA ASN A 94 15.03 -40.53 12.37
C ASN A 94 13.87 -40.38 11.35
N TRP A 95 12.60 -40.53 11.74
CA TRP A 95 11.47 -40.30 10.82
C TRP A 95 11.15 -38.81 10.59
N ILE A 96 11.45 -37.94 11.57
CA ILE A 96 11.34 -36.48 11.41
C ILE A 96 12.55 -35.94 10.66
N GLU A 97 13.67 -36.66 10.56
CA GLU A 97 14.73 -36.31 9.62
C GLU A 97 14.45 -36.89 8.23
N ASP A 98 13.98 -38.12 8.06
CA ASP A 98 13.74 -38.72 6.72
C ASP A 98 12.52 -38.13 5.97
N GLU A 99 11.39 -37.88 6.66
CA GLU A 99 10.25 -37.17 6.04
C GLU A 99 10.62 -35.72 5.72
N PHE A 100 11.64 -35.21 6.39
CA PHE A 100 12.05 -33.83 6.33
C PHE A 100 13.25 -33.65 5.42
N GLU A 101 14.06 -34.69 5.15
CA GLU A 101 15.18 -34.85 4.19
C GLU A 101 14.68 -35.18 2.79
N GLY A 102 13.65 -36.04 2.68
CA GLY A 102 12.81 -36.09 1.47
C GLY A 102 12.15 -34.75 1.16
N GLN A 103 12.10 -33.86 2.15
CA GLN A 103 11.63 -32.49 2.06
C GLN A 103 12.79 -31.45 2.25
N TYR A 104 14.06 -31.86 2.46
CA TYR A 104 15.25 -30.97 2.67
C TYR A 104 16.04 -30.73 1.37
N GLY A 105 15.46 -31.12 0.23
CA GLY A 105 15.50 -30.30 -1.00
C GLY A 105 15.05 -28.84 -0.78
N ARG A 106 14.74 -28.40 0.44
CA ARG A 106 14.39 -27.03 0.90
C ARG A 106 15.42 -25.94 0.69
N ALA A 107 16.65 -26.23 0.27
CA ALA A 107 17.49 -25.20 -0.36
C ALA A 107 17.20 -25.12 -1.87
N GLN A 108 16.99 -26.27 -2.51
CA GLN A 108 16.60 -26.42 -3.91
C GLN A 108 15.27 -25.70 -4.25
N PHE A 109 14.26 -25.73 -3.36
CA PHE A 109 12.96 -25.08 -3.60
C PHE A 109 12.96 -23.54 -3.64
N ASP A 110 14.00 -22.85 -3.16
CA ASP A 110 14.07 -21.39 -3.29
C ASP A 110 14.84 -20.96 -4.56
N TYR A 111 15.42 -21.90 -5.31
CA TYR A 111 16.02 -21.59 -6.59
C TYR A 111 14.96 -21.50 -7.69
N VAL A 112 15.22 -20.62 -8.64
CA VAL A 112 14.41 -20.54 -9.86
C VAL A 112 14.97 -21.55 -10.86
N ASP A 113 14.30 -22.69 -11.04
CA ASP A 113 14.77 -23.79 -11.89
C ASP A 113 15.05 -23.34 -13.34
N GLU A 114 14.24 -22.43 -13.88
CA GLU A 114 14.46 -21.84 -15.22
C GLU A 114 15.84 -21.16 -15.35
N ASN A 115 16.40 -20.67 -14.24
CA ASN A 115 17.69 -19.99 -14.18
C ASN A 115 18.83 -20.90 -13.69
N ALA A 116 18.56 -22.17 -13.39
CA ALA A 116 19.55 -23.13 -12.89
C ALA A 116 20.38 -23.76 -14.03
N VAL A 117 19.80 -23.93 -15.22
CA VAL A 117 20.49 -24.50 -16.40
C VAL A 117 21.67 -23.62 -16.84
N ASP A 118 21.53 -22.30 -16.75
CA ASP A 118 22.60 -21.33 -17.06
C ASP A 118 23.77 -21.35 -16.04
N ARG A 119 23.66 -22.04 -14.89
CA ARG A 119 24.67 -21.99 -13.79
C ARG A 119 25.66 -23.14 -13.77
N ILE A 120 25.36 -24.27 -14.39
CA ILE A 120 26.26 -25.44 -14.35
C ILE A 120 27.61 -25.11 -15.02
N GLU A 121 27.68 -24.02 -15.80
CA GLU A 121 28.88 -23.60 -16.53
C GLU A 121 29.41 -22.21 -16.11
N TYR A 122 28.72 -21.46 -15.23
CA TYR A 122 29.07 -20.06 -14.94
C TYR A 122 29.36 -19.79 -13.46
N ASP A 123 30.63 -19.48 -13.19
CA ASP A 123 31.16 -19.07 -11.90
C ASP A 123 30.39 -17.85 -11.34
N PRO A 124 30.06 -17.80 -10.02
CA PRO A 124 29.15 -16.82 -9.43
C PRO A 124 29.55 -15.33 -9.40
N PRO A 125 30.79 -14.85 -9.67
CA PRO A 125 31.07 -13.41 -9.55
C PRO A 125 30.60 -12.53 -10.74
N THR A 126 30.33 -13.09 -11.92
CA THR A 126 30.03 -12.31 -13.13
C THR A 126 28.55 -11.96 -13.33
N ASN A 127 27.63 -12.66 -12.67
CA ASN A 127 26.18 -12.40 -12.76
C ASN A 127 25.74 -11.07 -12.10
N THR A 128 26.66 -10.36 -11.45
CA THR A 128 26.41 -9.03 -10.89
C THR A 128 26.22 -7.95 -11.97
N ARG A 129 26.81 -8.10 -13.16
CA ARG A 129 26.70 -7.08 -14.22
C ARG A 129 25.34 -7.09 -14.90
N PHE A 130 24.84 -8.26 -15.31
CA PHE A 130 23.57 -8.36 -16.03
C PHE A 130 22.39 -7.91 -15.14
N ASN A 131 22.38 -8.31 -13.87
CA ASN A 131 21.38 -7.88 -12.91
C ASN A 131 21.37 -6.33 -12.73
N ARG A 132 22.54 -5.68 -12.71
CA ARG A 132 22.63 -4.21 -12.64
C ARG A 132 21.98 -3.51 -13.84
N TRP A 133 22.12 -4.05 -15.05
CA TRP A 133 21.46 -3.51 -16.24
C TRP A 133 19.94 -3.66 -16.17
N GLY A 134 19.43 -4.82 -15.73
CA GLY A 134 18.00 -5.04 -15.54
C GLY A 134 17.38 -4.09 -14.51
N VAL A 135 18.04 -3.92 -13.36
CA VAL A 135 17.61 -2.96 -12.34
C VAL A 135 17.63 -1.54 -12.88
N GLY A 136 18.69 -1.14 -13.60
CA GLY A 136 18.78 0.17 -14.25
C GLY A 136 17.65 0.43 -15.26
N LEU A 137 17.34 -0.56 -16.10
CA LEU A 137 16.22 -0.51 -17.04
C LEU A 137 14.88 -0.35 -16.31
N SER A 138 14.68 -1.05 -15.19
CA SER A 138 13.44 -0.95 -14.40
C SER A 138 13.26 0.46 -13.82
N ILE A 139 14.32 1.09 -13.31
CA ILE A 139 14.29 2.45 -12.78
C ILE A 139 14.02 3.47 -13.90
N PHE A 140 14.66 3.29 -15.06
CA PHE A 140 14.44 4.13 -16.23
C PHE A 140 12.97 4.08 -16.68
N LEU A 141 12.42 2.88 -16.87
CA LEU A 141 11.03 2.69 -17.27
C LEU A 141 10.06 3.24 -16.22
N MET A 142 10.34 3.04 -14.93
CA MET A 142 9.54 3.62 -13.85
C MET A 142 9.50 5.14 -13.95
N THR A 143 10.63 5.78 -14.19
CA THR A 143 10.73 7.24 -14.33
C THR A 143 9.96 7.74 -15.55
N VAL A 144 10.05 7.04 -16.69
CA VAL A 144 9.28 7.37 -17.90
C VAL A 144 7.78 7.25 -17.65
N VAL A 145 7.33 6.15 -17.05
CA VAL A 145 5.91 5.93 -16.75
C VAL A 145 5.38 6.96 -15.76
N LEU A 146 6.16 7.33 -14.74
CA LEU A 146 5.81 8.41 -13.80
C LEU A 146 5.71 9.78 -14.50
N GLY A 147 6.63 10.08 -15.42
CA GLY A 147 6.58 11.30 -16.22
C GLY A 147 5.33 11.38 -17.09
N VAL A 148 5.01 10.29 -17.80
CA VAL A 148 3.78 10.18 -18.60
C VAL A 148 2.53 10.31 -17.71
N SER A 149 2.52 9.65 -16.56
CA SER A 149 1.43 9.76 -15.57
C SER A 149 1.19 11.20 -15.14
N GLY A 150 2.27 11.95 -14.87
CA GLY A 150 2.19 13.36 -14.51
C GLY A 150 1.59 14.22 -15.63
N ILE A 151 2.06 14.04 -16.87
CA ILE A 151 1.56 14.76 -18.05
C ILE A 151 0.07 14.46 -18.28
N VAL A 152 -0.32 13.18 -18.24
CA VAL A 152 -1.73 12.78 -18.43
C VAL A 152 -2.61 13.37 -17.34
N THR A 153 -2.17 13.29 -16.07
CA THR A 153 -2.90 13.87 -14.93
C THR A 153 -3.07 15.39 -15.09
N PHE A 154 -2.05 16.09 -15.56
CA PHE A 154 -2.08 17.54 -15.82
C PHE A 154 -3.18 17.88 -16.83
N TYR A 155 -3.18 17.22 -17.99
CA TYR A 155 -4.20 17.47 -19.02
C TYR A 155 -5.60 17.03 -18.60
N MET A 156 -5.74 15.93 -17.85
CA MET A 156 -7.04 15.51 -17.31
C MET A 156 -7.61 16.52 -16.32
N GLN A 157 -6.76 17.06 -15.45
CA GLN A 157 -7.16 18.08 -14.48
C GLN A 157 -7.62 19.35 -15.22
N ARG A 158 -6.84 19.81 -16.20
CA ARG A 158 -7.16 20.99 -17.01
C ARG A 158 -8.48 20.82 -17.77
N ALA A 159 -8.66 19.71 -18.47
CA ALA A 159 -9.88 19.43 -19.22
C ALA A 159 -11.13 19.33 -18.33
N ALA A 160 -10.98 18.77 -17.13
CA ALA A 160 -12.09 18.66 -16.19
C ALA A 160 -12.49 20.00 -15.58
N ARG A 161 -11.54 20.92 -15.43
CA ARG A 161 -11.81 22.31 -15.05
C ARG A 161 -12.62 23.05 -16.11
N GLU A 162 -12.19 22.94 -17.38
CA GLU A 162 -12.90 23.57 -18.51
C GLU A 162 -14.34 23.06 -18.67
N SER A 163 -14.63 21.84 -18.24
CA SER A 163 -15.98 21.25 -18.26
C SER A 163 -16.79 21.47 -16.97
N GLY A 164 -16.25 22.18 -15.97
CA GLY A 164 -16.94 22.51 -14.72
C GLY A 164 -17.18 21.30 -13.79
N GLY A 165 -16.40 20.21 -13.94
CA GLY A 165 -16.68 18.92 -13.29
C GLY A 165 -15.55 18.37 -12.41
N ASN A 166 -15.27 18.99 -11.26
CA ASN A 166 -14.19 18.56 -10.34
C ASN A 166 -14.36 17.10 -9.83
N ALA A 167 -15.60 16.66 -9.62
CA ALA A 167 -15.90 15.30 -9.20
C ALA A 167 -15.58 14.26 -10.29
N LEU A 168 -15.95 14.56 -11.54
CA LEU A 168 -15.64 13.71 -12.68
C LEU A 168 -14.12 13.65 -12.91
N ALA A 169 -13.41 14.77 -12.75
CA ALA A 169 -11.95 14.82 -12.78
C ALA A 169 -11.33 13.82 -11.81
N SER A 170 -11.74 13.92 -10.55
CA SER A 170 -11.19 13.12 -9.45
C SER A 170 -11.48 11.64 -9.66
N PHE A 171 -12.66 11.30 -10.20
CA PHE A 171 -12.99 9.94 -10.62
C PHE A 171 -12.10 9.43 -11.75
N CYS A 172 -11.97 10.18 -12.84
CA CYS A 172 -11.16 9.78 -13.99
C CYS A 172 -9.69 9.63 -13.61
N ILE A 173 -9.15 10.53 -12.79
CA ILE A 173 -7.77 10.44 -12.28
C ILE A 173 -7.62 9.21 -11.37
N ALA A 174 -8.58 8.93 -10.48
CA ALA A 174 -8.51 7.74 -9.62
C ALA A 174 -8.54 6.43 -10.44
N VAL A 175 -9.40 6.34 -11.46
CA VAL A 175 -9.44 5.22 -12.41
C VAL A 175 -8.11 5.09 -13.15
N PHE A 176 -7.57 6.19 -13.67
CA PHE A 176 -6.30 6.22 -14.39
C PHE A 176 -5.15 5.74 -13.51
N VAL A 177 -5.04 6.27 -12.28
CA VAL A 177 -4.00 5.88 -11.31
C VAL A 177 -4.11 4.41 -10.93
N ALA A 178 -5.33 3.91 -10.69
CA ALA A 178 -5.56 2.50 -10.39
C ALA A 178 -5.19 1.59 -11.57
N GLY A 179 -5.62 1.94 -12.79
CA GLY A 179 -5.30 1.20 -14.00
C GLY A 179 -3.80 1.19 -14.32
N LEU A 180 -3.13 2.34 -14.13
CA LEU A 180 -1.68 2.45 -14.29
C LEU A 180 -0.93 1.61 -13.24
N GLY A 181 -1.41 1.59 -12.00
CA GLY A 181 -0.89 0.73 -10.93
C GLY A 181 -0.96 -0.75 -11.31
N PHE A 182 -2.10 -1.20 -11.83
CA PHE A 182 -2.29 -2.57 -12.30
C PHE A 182 -1.36 -2.91 -13.48
N ALA A 183 -1.26 -2.03 -14.48
CA ALA A 183 -0.36 -2.22 -15.61
C ALA A 183 1.12 -2.28 -15.18
N TRP A 184 1.51 -1.46 -14.20
CA TRP A 184 2.86 -1.45 -13.66
C TRP A 184 3.21 -2.71 -12.87
N GLU A 185 2.26 -3.27 -12.12
CA GLU A 185 2.45 -4.57 -11.45
C GLU A 185 2.81 -5.67 -12.44
N TYR A 186 2.06 -5.74 -13.55
CA TYR A 186 2.34 -6.67 -14.62
C TYR A 186 3.71 -6.41 -15.27
N LEU A 187 4.05 -5.15 -15.54
CA LEU A 187 5.36 -4.79 -16.10
C LEU A 187 6.51 -5.14 -15.14
N CYS A 188 6.34 -4.95 -13.83
CA CYS A 188 7.33 -5.34 -12.83
C CYS A 188 7.60 -6.84 -12.85
N TYR A 189 6.57 -7.68 -12.99
CA TYR A 189 6.73 -9.12 -13.12
C TYR A 189 7.61 -9.48 -14.33
N LEU A 190 7.35 -8.87 -15.48
CA LEU A 190 8.15 -9.06 -16.70
C LEU A 190 9.59 -8.57 -16.52
N LEU A 191 9.79 -7.38 -15.94
CA LEU A 191 11.11 -6.81 -15.71
C LEU A 191 11.94 -7.66 -14.73
N THR A 192 11.33 -8.14 -13.65
CA THR A 192 12.03 -9.00 -12.70
C THR A 192 12.37 -10.37 -13.32
N LYS A 193 11.57 -10.87 -14.29
CA LYS A 193 11.94 -12.07 -15.06
C LYS A 193 13.19 -11.83 -15.92
N ILE A 194 13.31 -10.65 -16.53
CA ILE A 194 14.51 -10.25 -17.29
C ILE A 194 15.75 -10.13 -16.39
N GLU A 195 15.60 -9.74 -15.11
CA GLU A 195 16.71 -9.60 -14.17
C GLU A 195 17.38 -10.93 -13.75
N LYS A 196 16.78 -12.09 -14.08
CA LYS A 196 17.31 -13.44 -13.81
C LYS A 196 17.80 -13.65 -12.37
N TRP A 197 16.94 -13.38 -11.38
CA TRP A 197 17.27 -13.61 -9.96
C TRP A 197 17.57 -15.07 -9.65
N ALA A 198 18.50 -15.27 -8.71
CA ALA A 198 18.91 -16.60 -8.25
C ALA A 198 17.86 -17.31 -7.41
N TYR A 199 17.25 -16.53 -6.52
CA TYR A 199 16.34 -17.02 -5.50
C TYR A 199 14.96 -16.41 -5.70
N TRP A 200 13.90 -17.19 -5.47
CA TRP A 200 12.53 -16.71 -5.47
C TRP A 200 12.33 -15.62 -4.42
N THR A 201 12.96 -15.75 -3.26
CA THR A 201 12.93 -14.71 -2.22
C THR A 201 13.41 -13.34 -2.74
N ASP A 202 14.52 -13.32 -3.49
CA ASP A 202 15.06 -12.07 -4.06
C ASP A 202 14.23 -11.55 -5.23
N TYR A 203 13.72 -12.46 -6.07
CA TYR A 203 12.77 -12.16 -7.13
C TYR A 203 11.55 -11.40 -6.57
N TRP A 204 10.88 -11.98 -5.57
CA TRP A 204 9.70 -11.37 -4.95
C TRP A 204 10.04 -10.08 -4.24
N ARG A 205 11.18 -10.02 -3.54
CA ARG A 205 11.64 -8.78 -2.91
C ARG A 205 11.81 -7.66 -3.93
N SER A 206 12.50 -7.90 -5.04
CA SER A 206 12.72 -6.93 -6.11
C SER A 206 11.40 -6.44 -6.71
N THR A 207 10.50 -7.35 -7.06
CA THR A 207 9.16 -7.02 -7.57
C THR A 207 8.36 -6.17 -6.57
N THR A 208 8.30 -6.59 -5.31
CA THR A 208 7.62 -5.86 -4.23
C THR A 208 8.17 -4.44 -4.04
N VAL A 209 9.50 -4.25 -4.07
CA VAL A 209 10.12 -2.91 -3.98
C VAL A 209 9.66 -2.01 -5.12
N LYS A 210 9.74 -2.49 -6.37
CA LYS A 210 9.40 -1.69 -7.55
C LYS A 210 7.93 -1.30 -7.59
N VAL A 211 7.04 -2.25 -7.27
CA VAL A 211 5.59 -1.99 -7.25
C VAL A 211 5.26 -0.97 -6.18
N LEU A 212 5.74 -1.15 -4.96
CA LEU A 212 5.43 -0.24 -3.86
C LEU A 212 6.00 1.16 -4.11
N LEU A 213 7.26 1.25 -4.53
CA LEU A 213 7.92 2.53 -4.81
C LEU A 213 7.17 3.28 -5.90
N PHE A 214 6.79 2.60 -6.99
CA PHE A 214 5.99 3.22 -8.04
C PHE A 214 4.64 3.70 -7.53
N LYS A 215 3.89 2.88 -6.76
CA LYS A 215 2.59 3.29 -6.21
C LYS A 215 2.72 4.56 -5.36
N ILE A 216 3.71 4.63 -4.48
CA ILE A 216 3.97 5.81 -3.63
C ILE A 216 4.34 7.03 -4.49
N LEU A 217 5.30 6.87 -5.40
CA LEU A 217 5.77 7.97 -6.25
C LEU A 217 4.69 8.45 -7.22
N ASN A 218 3.84 7.56 -7.73
CA ASN A 218 2.76 7.93 -8.64
C ASN A 218 1.72 8.82 -7.94
N ILE A 219 1.33 8.47 -6.71
CA ILE A 219 0.46 9.31 -5.88
C ILE A 219 1.11 10.67 -5.61
N PHE A 220 2.41 10.70 -5.31
CA PHE A 220 3.14 11.95 -5.11
C PHE A 220 3.17 12.81 -6.39
N THR A 221 3.43 12.22 -7.56
CA THR A 221 3.39 12.91 -8.85
C THR A 221 2.03 13.54 -9.11
N VAL A 222 0.94 12.81 -8.86
CA VAL A 222 -0.43 13.32 -9.04
C VAL A 222 -0.68 14.55 -8.16
N PHE A 223 -0.20 14.55 -6.91
CA PHE A 223 -0.35 15.72 -6.03
C PHE A 223 0.52 16.90 -6.44
N LEU A 224 1.75 16.64 -6.85
CA LEU A 224 2.66 17.67 -7.33
C LEU A 224 2.08 18.36 -8.57
N VAL A 225 1.52 17.59 -9.50
CA VAL A 225 0.86 18.10 -10.71
C VAL A 225 -0.38 18.91 -10.37
N LYS A 226 -1.26 18.40 -9.49
CA LYS A 226 -2.44 19.15 -9.04
C LYS A 226 -2.03 20.50 -8.44
N ARG A 227 -0.99 20.52 -7.61
CA ARG A 227 -0.49 21.77 -7.02
C ARG A 227 -0.02 22.76 -8.09
N ILE A 228 0.78 22.31 -9.06
CA ILE A 228 1.29 23.19 -10.12
C ILE A 228 0.14 23.82 -10.89
N GLU A 229 -0.88 23.03 -11.24
CA GLU A 229 -2.05 23.52 -11.96
C GLU A 229 -2.86 24.52 -11.13
N TYR A 230 -3.06 24.25 -9.84
CA TYR A 230 -3.75 25.19 -8.96
C TYR A 230 -3.01 26.51 -8.79
N GLN A 231 -1.69 26.48 -8.73
CA GLN A 231 -0.89 27.71 -8.61
C GLN A 231 -0.93 28.57 -9.88
N ALA A 232 -1.20 27.98 -11.04
CA ALA A 232 -1.23 28.69 -12.32
C ALA A 232 -2.49 29.54 -12.51
N ASP A 233 -3.57 29.28 -11.77
CA ASP A 233 -4.88 29.88 -12.06
C ASP A 233 -5.68 30.02 -10.75
N VAL A 234 -5.39 31.12 -10.07
CA VAL A 234 -5.92 31.55 -8.76
C VAL A 234 -7.37 32.02 -8.93
N SER A 235 -8.30 31.11 -9.12
CA SER A 235 -9.71 31.41 -8.86
C SER A 235 -9.95 31.27 -7.35
N GLU A 236 -10.28 32.37 -6.68
CA GLU A 236 -10.33 32.48 -5.21
C GLU A 236 -11.41 31.61 -4.54
N ASP A 237 -12.38 31.05 -5.27
CA ASP A 237 -13.62 30.52 -4.68
C ASP A 237 -13.66 28.99 -4.40
N ASP A 238 -12.68 28.19 -4.82
CA ASP A 238 -12.76 26.72 -4.74
C ASP A 238 -11.80 26.08 -3.70
N CYS A 239 -12.39 25.42 -2.69
CA CYS A 239 -11.66 24.72 -1.64
C CYS A 239 -11.07 23.37 -2.12
N GLN A 240 -9.75 23.35 -2.33
CA GLN A 240 -9.02 22.21 -2.91
C GLN A 240 -8.96 20.97 -2.00
N LEU A 241 -9.09 21.15 -0.68
CA LEU A 241 -9.03 20.04 0.28
C LEU A 241 -10.16 19.03 0.03
N ARG A 242 -11.34 19.52 -0.36
CA ARG A 242 -12.50 18.66 -0.60
C ARG A 242 -12.27 17.70 -1.77
N ASP A 243 -11.74 18.21 -2.88
CA ASP A 243 -11.44 17.40 -4.06
C ASP A 243 -10.33 16.38 -3.79
N LEU A 244 -9.34 16.77 -2.99
CA LEU A 244 -8.27 15.89 -2.57
C LEU A 244 -8.79 14.75 -1.68
N GLY A 245 -9.65 15.05 -0.71
CA GLY A 245 -10.31 14.05 0.13
C GLY A 245 -11.17 13.07 -0.67
N ASN A 246 -11.99 13.58 -1.60
CA ASN A 246 -12.77 12.76 -2.53
C ASN A 246 -11.88 11.83 -3.36
N GLN A 247 -10.74 12.34 -3.85
CA GLN A 247 -9.81 11.53 -4.62
C GLN A 247 -9.21 10.39 -3.79
N PHE A 248 -8.79 10.63 -2.54
CA PHE A 248 -8.30 9.56 -1.68
C PHE A 248 -9.36 8.51 -1.38
N LEU A 249 -10.61 8.94 -1.13
CA LEU A 249 -11.73 8.02 -0.92
C LEU A 249 -11.92 7.12 -2.15
N LEU A 250 -11.91 7.71 -3.35
CA LEU A 250 -12.04 6.97 -4.61
C LEU A 250 -10.86 6.02 -4.83
N LEU A 251 -9.62 6.42 -4.53
CA LEU A 251 -8.45 5.55 -4.64
C LEU A 251 -8.55 4.33 -3.73
N ILE A 252 -9.02 4.50 -2.48
CA ILE A 252 -9.25 3.38 -1.55
C ILE A 252 -10.38 2.49 -2.05
N ALA A 253 -11.48 3.09 -2.53
CA ALA A 253 -12.59 2.35 -3.09
C ALA A 253 -12.15 1.51 -4.30
N PHE A 254 -11.42 2.09 -5.25
CA PHE A 254 -10.89 1.38 -6.41
C PHE A 254 -9.87 0.31 -6.04
N ASN A 255 -9.01 0.56 -5.05
CA ASN A 255 -8.10 -0.48 -4.56
C ASN A 255 -8.91 -1.69 -4.02
N THR A 256 -9.96 -1.43 -3.24
CA THR A 256 -10.82 -2.49 -2.70
C THR A 256 -11.60 -3.21 -3.80
N LEU A 257 -12.12 -2.47 -4.79
CA LEU A 257 -12.80 -3.03 -5.95
C LEU A 257 -11.88 -3.89 -6.80
N ALA A 258 -10.59 -3.52 -6.92
CA ALA A 258 -9.60 -4.33 -7.62
C ALA A 258 -9.41 -5.70 -6.93
N THR A 259 -9.42 -5.75 -5.59
CA THR A 259 -9.40 -7.01 -4.83
C THR A 259 -10.62 -7.88 -5.16
N PHE A 260 -11.81 -7.29 -5.25
CA PHE A 260 -13.03 -7.99 -5.66
C PHE A 260 -12.96 -8.49 -7.11
N ALA A 261 -12.46 -7.65 -8.03
CA ALA A 261 -12.29 -8.02 -9.42
C ALA A 261 -11.29 -9.17 -9.59
N ASN A 262 -10.19 -9.16 -8.83
CA ASN A 262 -9.22 -10.24 -8.79
C ASN A 262 -9.86 -11.54 -8.27
N LEU A 263 -10.64 -11.48 -7.19
CA LEU A 263 -11.36 -12.66 -6.71
C LEU A 263 -12.38 -13.18 -7.73
N GLY A 264 -13.15 -12.28 -8.34
CA GLY A 264 -14.12 -12.61 -9.37
C GLY A 264 -13.45 -13.28 -10.57
N TYR A 265 -12.39 -12.69 -11.09
CA TYR A 265 -11.59 -13.27 -12.17
C TYR A 265 -11.15 -14.69 -11.80
N VAL A 266 -10.57 -14.86 -10.61
CA VAL A 266 -10.10 -16.16 -10.18
C VAL A 266 -11.27 -17.16 -10.10
N LEU A 267 -12.40 -16.82 -9.48
CA LEU A 267 -13.56 -17.72 -9.39
C LEU A 267 -14.20 -18.10 -10.74
N PHE A 268 -14.24 -17.18 -11.71
CA PHE A 268 -14.87 -17.44 -13.00
C PHE A 268 -13.95 -18.13 -14.01
N PHE A 269 -12.63 -18.00 -13.87
CA PHE A 269 -11.66 -18.50 -14.84
C PHE A 269 -10.78 -19.64 -14.32
N THR A 270 -10.73 -19.95 -13.02
CA THR A 270 -9.85 -21.01 -12.48
C THR A 270 -10.17 -22.39 -13.00
N ASP A 271 -11.45 -22.75 -13.17
CA ASP A 271 -11.81 -24.11 -13.61
C ASP A 271 -11.25 -24.42 -15.01
N LYS A 272 -11.06 -23.38 -15.84
CA LYS A 272 -10.51 -23.51 -17.18
C LYS A 272 -8.98 -23.39 -17.23
N GLU A 273 -8.37 -22.67 -16.28
CA GLU A 273 -6.92 -22.50 -16.21
C GLU A 273 -6.22 -23.65 -15.48
N ALA A 274 -6.87 -24.24 -14.46
CA ALA A 274 -6.33 -25.38 -13.71
C ALA A 274 -6.14 -26.62 -14.59
N GLU A 275 -6.99 -26.79 -15.62
CA GLU A 275 -6.82 -27.86 -16.62
C GLU A 275 -5.72 -27.56 -17.65
N ARG A 276 -5.34 -26.28 -17.82
CA ARG A 276 -4.42 -25.83 -18.89
C ARG A 276 -2.99 -25.61 -18.45
N THR A 277 -2.74 -25.44 -17.15
CA THR A 277 -1.40 -25.19 -16.63
C THR A 277 -0.85 -26.44 -15.94
N PRO A 278 0.23 -27.06 -16.47
CA PRO A 278 0.85 -28.23 -15.84
C PRO A 278 1.42 -27.92 -14.44
N ASP A 279 1.58 -26.64 -14.11
CA ASP A 279 2.12 -26.15 -12.83
C ASP A 279 1.09 -26.13 -11.69
N GLY A 280 -0.16 -26.49 -11.96
CA GLY A 280 -1.21 -26.64 -10.94
C GLY A 280 -1.80 -25.32 -10.41
N PRO A 281 -2.62 -25.39 -9.34
CA PRO A 281 -3.31 -24.21 -8.80
C PRO A 281 -2.36 -23.09 -8.37
N ARG A 282 -2.81 -21.84 -8.60
CA ARG A 282 -2.03 -20.62 -8.35
C ARG A 282 -1.54 -20.52 -6.90
N GLU A 283 -0.26 -20.18 -6.74
CA GLU A 283 0.35 -19.96 -5.42
C GLU A 283 -0.13 -18.65 -4.77
N PHE A 284 -0.36 -18.70 -3.45
CA PHE A 284 -0.66 -17.50 -2.66
C PHE A 284 0.64 -16.75 -2.33
N ILE A 285 0.93 -15.70 -3.10
CA ILE A 285 2.15 -14.91 -2.94
C ILE A 285 1.94 -13.86 -1.83
N LEU A 286 2.41 -14.17 -0.63
CA LEU A 286 2.26 -13.29 0.52
C LEU A 286 2.87 -11.88 0.33
N ALA A 287 3.91 -11.76 -0.50
CA ALA A 287 4.61 -10.50 -0.73
C ALA A 287 3.76 -9.46 -1.47
N THR A 288 2.89 -9.88 -2.40
CA THR A 288 2.00 -8.96 -3.13
C THR A 288 0.91 -8.43 -2.21
N GLU A 289 0.35 -9.29 -1.35
CA GLU A 289 -0.66 -8.91 -0.36
C GLU A 289 -0.10 -7.88 0.65
N TYR A 290 1.17 -8.04 1.06
CA TYR A 290 1.82 -7.04 1.90
C TYR A 290 1.97 -5.68 1.23
N VAL A 291 2.26 -5.63 -0.08
CA VAL A 291 2.35 -4.36 -0.81
C VAL A 291 1.01 -3.66 -0.82
N GLU A 292 -0.09 -4.40 -1.04
CA GLU A 292 -1.43 -3.83 -1.02
C GLU A 292 -1.77 -3.24 0.34
N ILE A 293 -1.54 -3.98 1.43
CA ILE A 293 -1.79 -3.50 2.79
C ILE A 293 -0.97 -2.25 3.09
N VAL A 294 0.34 -2.26 2.80
CA VAL A 294 1.23 -1.11 3.05
C VAL A 294 0.80 0.11 2.23
N TYR A 295 0.47 -0.09 0.95
CA TYR A 295 -0.02 0.98 0.09
C TYR A 295 -1.33 1.58 0.61
N ARG A 296 -2.26 0.75 1.08
CA ARG A 296 -3.51 1.23 1.69
C ARG A 296 -3.24 2.03 2.95
N GLN A 297 -2.33 1.59 3.83
CA GLN A 297 -1.97 2.37 5.02
C GLN A 297 -1.33 3.72 4.67
N PHE A 298 -0.54 3.74 3.59
CA PHE A 298 0.02 4.98 3.06
C PHE A 298 -1.09 5.94 2.58
N LEU A 299 -2.07 5.46 1.81
CA LEU A 299 -3.22 6.25 1.38
C LEU A 299 -4.07 6.74 2.56
N LEU A 300 -4.30 5.90 3.56
CA LEU A 300 -5.03 6.28 4.78
C LEU A 300 -4.30 7.35 5.57
N GLY A 301 -2.98 7.24 5.72
CA GLY A 301 -2.18 8.24 6.43
C GLY A 301 -2.20 9.60 5.75
N LEU A 302 -2.12 9.66 4.41
CA LEU A 302 -2.25 10.90 3.66
C LEU A 302 -3.69 11.44 3.67
N GLY A 303 -4.67 10.57 3.44
CA GLY A 303 -6.07 10.94 3.39
C GLY A 303 -6.60 11.42 4.74
N PHE A 304 -6.11 10.86 5.86
CA PHE A 304 -6.50 11.24 7.21
C PHE A 304 -6.24 12.72 7.50
N LEU A 305 -5.19 13.29 6.92
CA LEU A 305 -4.83 14.70 7.06
C LEU A 305 -5.85 15.65 6.41
N VAL A 306 -6.73 15.14 5.54
CA VAL A 306 -7.69 15.94 4.77
C VAL A 306 -9.13 15.53 5.09
N MET A 307 -9.37 14.24 5.24
CA MET A 307 -10.65 13.62 5.54
C MET A 307 -10.44 12.58 6.65
N PRO A 308 -10.48 12.98 7.93
CA PRO A 308 -10.22 12.07 9.06
C PRO A 308 -11.06 10.79 9.04
N MET A 309 -12.29 10.89 8.56
CA MET A 309 -13.23 9.76 8.43
C MET A 309 -12.81 8.69 7.42
N ILE A 310 -11.80 8.96 6.59
CA ILE A 310 -11.26 7.98 5.64
C ILE A 310 -10.75 6.71 6.33
N VAL A 311 -10.34 6.81 7.60
CA VAL A 311 -9.87 5.67 8.38
C VAL A 311 -10.97 4.63 8.60
N LEU A 312 -12.24 5.05 8.72
CA LEU A 312 -13.37 4.12 8.83
C LEU A 312 -13.59 3.35 7.53
N PHE A 313 -13.48 4.03 6.38
CA PHE A 313 -13.53 3.37 5.07
C PHE A 313 -12.36 2.41 4.91
N GLY A 314 -11.16 2.80 5.34
CA GLY A 314 -9.99 1.93 5.40
C GLY A 314 -10.21 0.70 6.27
N LEU A 315 -10.81 0.86 7.44
CA LEU A 315 -11.13 -0.26 8.34
C LEU A 315 -12.11 -1.23 7.67
N ALA A 316 -13.18 -0.72 7.07
CA ALA A 316 -14.14 -1.54 6.33
C ALA A 316 -13.48 -2.31 5.17
N ALA A 317 -12.64 -1.63 4.38
CA ALA A 317 -11.87 -2.24 3.30
C ALA A 317 -10.96 -3.38 3.81
N ASN A 318 -10.25 -3.16 4.91
CA ASN A 318 -9.37 -4.18 5.51
C ASN A 318 -10.14 -5.38 6.08
N ILE A 319 -11.34 -5.17 6.64
CA ILE A 319 -12.21 -6.28 7.09
C ILE A 319 -12.65 -7.12 5.90
N ILE A 320 -13.12 -6.46 4.84
CA ILE A 320 -13.54 -7.13 3.60
C ILE A 320 -12.39 -7.93 3.01
N GLU A 321 -11.25 -7.29 2.78
CA GLU A 321 -10.05 -7.93 2.25
C GLU A 321 -9.62 -9.14 3.09
N TYR A 322 -9.60 -9.02 4.43
CA TYR A 322 -9.26 -10.14 5.30
C TYR A 322 -10.13 -11.38 5.02
N TRP A 323 -11.43 -11.20 4.80
CA TRP A 323 -12.32 -12.30 4.46
C TRP A 323 -12.07 -12.85 3.05
N LEU A 324 -11.80 -11.97 2.07
CA LEU A 324 -11.49 -12.37 0.70
C LEU A 324 -10.17 -13.18 0.64
N ASP A 325 -9.12 -12.71 1.31
CA ASP A 325 -7.83 -13.41 1.35
C ASP A 325 -7.90 -14.71 2.12
N LYS A 326 -8.65 -14.73 3.23
CA LYS A 326 -8.93 -15.98 3.96
C LYS A 326 -9.63 -16.99 3.06
N TYR A 327 -10.61 -16.55 2.28
CA TYR A 327 -11.30 -17.41 1.32
C TYR A 327 -10.36 -17.91 0.23
N ARG A 328 -9.54 -17.02 -0.38
CA ARG A 328 -8.53 -17.38 -1.39
C ARG A 328 -7.56 -18.43 -0.87
N MET A 329 -7.00 -18.23 0.32
CA MET A 329 -6.06 -19.18 0.93
C MET A 329 -6.68 -20.55 1.23
N LEU A 330 -7.97 -20.60 1.60
CA LEU A 330 -8.61 -21.85 2.01
C LEU A 330 -9.25 -22.64 0.87
N ARG A 331 -9.69 -21.97 -0.20
CA ARG A 331 -10.52 -22.59 -1.25
C ARG A 331 -9.92 -22.52 -2.65
N VAL A 332 -8.99 -21.61 -2.90
CA VAL A 332 -8.57 -21.27 -4.27
C VAL A 332 -7.09 -21.55 -4.48
N CYS A 333 -6.24 -21.14 -3.54
CA CYS A 333 -4.80 -21.32 -3.64
C CYS A 333 -4.37 -22.66 -3.07
N ASN A 334 -3.28 -23.19 -3.62
CA ASN A 334 -2.57 -24.29 -3.01
C ASN A 334 -2.00 -23.88 -1.65
N LYS A 335 -1.80 -24.88 -0.78
CA LYS A 335 -1.10 -24.70 0.48
C LYS A 335 0.29 -24.11 0.17
N PRO A 336 0.61 -22.89 0.67
CA PRO A 336 1.87 -22.25 0.34
C PRO A 336 3.04 -23.09 0.87
N GLY A 337 4.11 -23.15 0.08
CA GLY A 337 5.38 -23.71 0.54
C GLY A 337 5.86 -23.00 1.80
N GLN A 338 6.54 -23.72 2.69
CA GLN A 338 7.13 -23.11 3.88
C GLN A 338 8.30 -22.20 3.47
N THR A 339 8.07 -20.91 3.33
CA THR A 339 9.13 -19.94 3.06
C THR A 339 10.00 -19.74 4.32
N LYS A 340 11.32 -19.82 4.14
CA LYS A 340 12.31 -19.72 5.23
C LYS A 340 12.44 -18.29 5.79
N SER A 341 12.03 -17.29 5.02
CA SER A 341 12.28 -15.88 5.34
C SER A 341 10.99 -15.11 5.51
N ALA A 342 10.80 -14.54 6.70
CA ALA A 342 9.76 -13.56 6.90
C ALA A 342 10.19 -12.22 6.29
N PHE A 343 9.34 -11.64 5.44
CA PHE A 343 9.48 -10.29 4.86
C PHE A 343 9.47 -9.14 5.89
N SER A 344 9.61 -9.44 7.18
CA SER A 344 9.55 -8.50 8.29
C SER A 344 10.50 -7.31 8.20
N GLY A 345 11.74 -7.51 7.71
CA GLY A 345 12.70 -6.41 7.55
C GLY A 345 12.28 -5.43 6.44
N VAL A 346 11.81 -5.98 5.31
CA VAL A 346 11.34 -5.23 4.16
C VAL A 346 10.07 -4.45 4.52
N LEU A 347 9.12 -5.11 5.18
CA LEU A 347 7.88 -4.49 5.65
C LEU A 347 8.15 -3.34 6.63
N ALA A 348 9.07 -3.53 7.59
CA ALA A 348 9.44 -2.49 8.53
C ALA A 348 10.06 -1.26 7.85
N PHE A 349 10.94 -1.48 6.86
CA PHE A 349 11.50 -0.42 6.04
C PHE A 349 10.42 0.36 5.29
N TYR A 350 9.40 -0.33 4.76
CA TYR A 350 8.32 0.34 4.05
C TYR A 350 7.39 1.14 4.93
N PHE A 351 7.02 0.64 6.12
CA PHE A 351 6.23 1.44 7.05
C PHE A 351 6.97 2.72 7.46
N PHE A 352 8.29 2.62 7.66
CA PHE A 352 9.13 3.79 7.89
C PHE A 352 9.10 4.76 6.70
N LEU A 353 9.28 4.24 5.48
CA LEU A 353 9.27 5.06 4.26
C LEU A 353 7.90 5.74 4.05
N SER A 354 6.80 5.01 4.19
CA SER A 354 5.44 5.54 4.10
C SER A 354 5.19 6.63 5.12
N ALA A 355 5.62 6.45 6.38
CA ALA A 355 5.50 7.47 7.41
C ALA A 355 6.31 8.73 7.06
N LEU A 356 7.52 8.57 6.52
CA LEU A 356 8.35 9.67 6.04
C LEU A 356 7.65 10.46 4.91
N PHE A 357 7.04 9.77 3.94
CA PHE A 357 6.27 10.43 2.88
C PHE A 357 5.03 11.13 3.45
N ILE A 358 4.23 10.49 4.32
CA ILE A 358 3.08 11.15 4.96
C ILE A 358 3.50 12.43 5.67
N LEU A 359 4.69 12.43 6.28
CA LEU A 359 5.23 13.59 6.99
C LEU A 359 5.71 14.69 6.03
N LEU A 360 6.41 14.33 4.95
CA LEU A 360 7.12 15.26 4.04
C LEU A 360 6.40 15.57 2.73
N SER A 361 5.23 14.97 2.44
CA SER A 361 4.54 15.15 1.15
C SER A 361 3.95 16.55 0.97
N PHE A 362 4.75 17.52 0.54
CA PHE A 362 4.27 18.87 0.25
C PHE A 362 3.12 18.88 -0.79
N PRO A 363 2.05 19.70 -0.62
CA PRO A 363 1.72 20.55 0.52
C PRO A 363 0.93 19.83 1.62
N ASN A 364 0.46 18.60 1.36
CA ASN A 364 -0.52 17.92 2.21
C ASN A 364 0.10 17.07 3.32
N GLY A 365 1.43 17.09 3.44
CA GLY A 365 2.16 16.30 4.42
C GLY A 365 1.90 16.83 5.82
N ALA A 366 2.00 15.94 6.81
CA ALA A 366 1.65 16.26 8.18
C ALA A 366 2.40 17.50 8.71
N VAL A 367 3.67 17.71 8.33
CA VAL A 367 4.43 18.90 8.76
C VAL A 367 3.80 20.19 8.26
N PHE A 368 3.37 20.23 7.00
CA PHE A 368 2.82 21.44 6.37
C PHE A 368 1.41 21.74 6.87
N VAL A 369 0.60 20.69 6.99
CA VAL A 369 -0.75 20.71 7.57
C VAL A 369 -0.70 21.23 9.02
N LEU A 370 0.18 20.64 9.84
CA LEU A 370 0.29 21.02 11.26
C LEU A 370 0.92 22.41 11.44
N ALA A 371 1.81 22.84 10.56
CA ALA A 371 2.37 24.18 10.58
C ALA A 371 1.37 25.27 10.15
N GLY A 372 0.15 24.89 9.72
CA GLY A 372 -0.83 25.83 9.16
C GLY A 372 -0.41 26.40 7.80
N SER A 373 0.67 25.89 7.22
CA SER A 373 1.23 26.35 5.95
C SER A 373 0.55 25.60 4.80
N TYR A 374 -0.76 25.76 4.66
CA TYR A 374 -1.48 25.36 3.46
C TYR A 374 -1.16 26.39 2.37
N GLY A 375 -0.14 26.11 1.58
CA GLY A 375 0.35 27.05 0.56
C GLY A 375 -0.57 27.22 -0.65
N LEU A 376 -1.89 27.42 -0.45
CA LEU A 376 -2.87 27.30 -1.53
C LEU A 376 -3.97 28.36 -1.61
N SER A 377 -4.22 29.21 -0.60
CA SER A 377 -5.08 30.39 -0.79
C SER A 377 -5.05 31.30 0.44
N ASP A 378 -5.14 32.62 0.24
CA ASP A 378 -5.50 33.58 1.29
C ASP A 378 -7.01 33.53 1.60
N ASP A 379 -7.77 32.64 0.95
CA ASP A 379 -9.21 32.52 1.12
C ASP A 379 -9.58 31.99 2.53
N PRO A 380 -10.30 32.78 3.36
CA PRO A 380 -10.80 32.38 4.67
C PRO A 380 -11.63 31.08 4.66
N THR A 381 -12.20 30.65 3.53
CA THR A 381 -12.98 29.40 3.45
C THR A 381 -12.11 28.13 3.36
N CYS A 382 -10.83 28.29 3.06
CA CYS A 382 -9.90 27.19 2.83
C CYS A 382 -8.96 26.92 4.02
N TYR A 383 -9.00 27.76 5.05
CA TYR A 383 -8.27 27.50 6.30
C TYR A 383 -8.92 26.36 7.07
N ILE A 384 -8.09 25.57 7.76
CA ILE A 384 -8.63 24.60 8.73
C ILE A 384 -9.41 25.31 9.85
N TYR A 385 -9.14 26.59 10.09
CA TYR A 385 -9.72 27.37 11.17
C TYR A 385 -10.38 28.62 10.61
N GLN A 386 -11.68 28.76 10.83
CA GLN A 386 -12.39 30.04 10.78
C GLN A 386 -12.61 30.57 12.19
#